data_AF-A0A2E3R2P1-F1
#
_entry.id   AF-A0A2E3R2P1-F1
#
_cell.length_a   1.000
_cell.length_b   1.000
_cell.length_c   1.000
_cell.angle_alpha   90.00
_cell.angle_beta   90.00
_cell.angle_gamma   90.00
#
_symmetry.space_group_name_H-M   'P 1'
#
loop_
_entity.id
_entity.type
_entity.pdbx_description
1 polymer ?
#
loop_
_entity_poly.entity_id
_entity_poly.type
_entity_poly.pdbx_seq_one_letter_code
_entity_poly.pdbx_strand_id
1 'polypeptide(L)'
;MPDLTAPTEADLAAAVPAKRYAQLGGAVAGALAVKRAVRWLEARFLRHGAEVEWTDITVEATLKRAEYELWARSERDDVARDKRDDANDLLEGFFGPDYDGGATDRPGASGTGGGIPTAATAPPPRSPLLDRYGAANGLGGLSRFSDPT
;
A
#
# COMPACT_ATOMS: atom_id res chain seq x y z
N MET A 1 -9.75 23.19 11.73
CA MET A 1 -9.38 22.27 10.64
C MET A 1 -10.17 21.00 10.87
N PRO A 2 -10.92 20.47 9.90
CA PRO A 2 -11.50 19.14 10.04
C PRO A 2 -10.36 18.12 10.23
N ASP A 3 -10.58 17.16 11.12
CA ASP A 3 -9.65 16.06 11.33
C ASP A 3 -9.75 15.15 10.09
N LEU A 4 -8.75 15.21 9.22
CA LEU A 4 -8.73 14.38 8.02
C LEU A 4 -8.40 12.95 8.43
N THR A 5 -9.05 12.00 7.77
CA THR A 5 -8.85 10.57 8.04
C THR A 5 -8.45 9.86 6.76
N ALA A 6 -8.05 8.59 6.90
CA ALA A 6 -7.72 7.76 5.75
C ALA A 6 -8.89 7.78 4.73
N PRO A 7 -8.61 8.00 3.43
CA PRO A 7 -9.65 8.01 2.43
C PRO A 7 -10.33 6.65 2.33
N THR A 8 -11.60 6.68 1.94
CA THR A 8 -12.47 5.53 1.81
C THR A 8 -12.78 5.23 0.34
N GLU A 9 -13.45 4.11 0.11
CA GLU A 9 -13.96 3.76 -1.23
C GLU A 9 -14.92 4.83 -1.79
N ALA A 10 -15.71 5.46 -0.93
CA ALA A 10 -16.64 6.51 -1.34
C ALA A 10 -15.89 7.76 -1.86
N ASP A 11 -14.76 8.11 -1.24
CA ASP A 11 -13.92 9.23 -1.67
C ASP A 11 -13.30 8.95 -3.04
N LEU A 12 -12.86 7.70 -3.28
CA LEU A 12 -12.38 7.27 -4.59
C LEU A 12 -13.49 7.26 -5.65
N ALA A 13 -14.69 6.81 -5.29
CA ALA A 13 -15.85 6.82 -6.18
C ALA A 13 -16.29 8.25 -6.55
N ALA A 14 -16.07 9.22 -5.66
CA ALA A 14 -16.30 10.63 -5.93
C ALA A 14 -15.20 11.24 -6.82
N ALA A 15 -13.95 10.79 -6.69
CA ALA A 15 -12.81 11.28 -7.47
C ALA A 15 -12.82 10.77 -8.92
N VAL A 16 -13.36 9.58 -9.19
CA VAL A 16 -13.39 8.96 -10.52
C VAL A 16 -14.77 9.12 -11.17
N PRO A 17 -14.87 9.49 -12.48
CA PRO A 17 -16.16 9.54 -13.15
C PRO A 17 -16.94 8.23 -13.04
N ALA A 18 -18.20 8.28 -12.58
CA ALA A 18 -19.00 7.10 -12.23
C ALA A 18 -19.03 6.01 -13.31
N LYS A 19 -19.12 6.41 -14.59
CA LYS A 19 -19.09 5.47 -15.73
C LYS A 19 -17.77 4.69 -15.81
N ARG A 20 -16.64 5.35 -15.55
CA ARG A 20 -15.30 4.72 -15.55
C ARG A 20 -15.12 3.86 -14.30
N TYR A 21 -15.57 4.36 -13.15
CA TYR A 21 -15.49 3.62 -11.90
C TYR A 21 -16.18 2.25 -11.98
N ALA A 22 -17.38 2.21 -12.56
CA ALA A 22 -18.11 0.96 -12.82
C ALA A 22 -17.35 0.02 -13.77
N GLN A 23 -16.71 0.55 -14.82
CA GLN A 23 -15.92 -0.24 -15.78
C GLN A 23 -14.66 -0.84 -15.15
N LEU A 24 -14.11 -0.20 -14.12
CA LEU A 24 -12.89 -0.63 -13.41
C LEU A 24 -13.19 -1.63 -12.27
N GLY A 25 -14.43 -2.10 -12.14
CA GLY A 25 -14.85 -3.07 -11.14
C GLY A 25 -15.62 -2.49 -9.95
N GLY A 26 -15.90 -1.18 -9.96
CA GLY A 26 -16.76 -0.51 -8.98
C GLY A 26 -16.29 -0.65 -7.54
N ALA A 27 -17.24 -0.65 -6.60
CA ALA A 27 -16.97 -0.54 -5.16
C ALA A 27 -16.04 -1.61 -4.59
N VAL A 28 -16.16 -2.87 -5.04
CA VAL A 28 -15.29 -3.95 -4.54
C VAL A 28 -13.84 -3.73 -4.97
N ALA A 29 -13.63 -3.36 -6.23
CA ALA A 29 -12.29 -3.06 -6.74
C ALA A 29 -11.72 -1.78 -6.09
N GLY A 30 -12.56 -0.75 -5.91
CA GLY A 30 -12.18 0.49 -5.26
C GLY A 30 -11.78 0.33 -3.80
N ALA A 31 -12.56 -0.42 -3.00
CA ALA A 31 -12.21 -0.68 -1.61
C ALA A 31 -10.85 -1.41 -1.47
N LEU A 32 -10.55 -2.35 -2.38
CA LEU A 32 -9.26 -3.02 -2.42
C LEU A 32 -8.13 -2.08 -2.85
N ALA A 33 -8.39 -1.21 -3.83
CA ALA A 33 -7.43 -0.21 -4.32
C ALA A 33 -7.08 0.79 -3.21
N VAL A 34 -8.07 1.36 -2.52
CA VAL A 34 -7.87 2.26 -1.38
C VAL A 34 -7.07 1.57 -0.28
N LYS A 35 -7.42 0.34 0.11
CA LYS A 35 -6.68 -0.41 1.13
C LYS A 35 -5.20 -0.61 0.77
N ARG A 36 -4.89 -0.84 -0.51
CA ARG A 36 -3.50 -0.96 -0.99
C ARG A 36 -2.80 0.38 -0.98
N ALA A 37 -3.48 1.45 -1.40
CA ALA A 37 -2.94 2.80 -1.41
C ALA A 37 -2.62 3.31 0.01
N VAL A 38 -3.49 3.05 0.99
CA VAL A 38 -3.24 3.38 2.40
C VAL A 38 -1.98 2.68 2.90
N ARG A 39 -1.85 1.36 2.65
CA ARG A 39 -0.64 0.60 3.03
C ARG A 39 0.62 1.09 2.34
N TRP A 40 0.50 1.53 1.09
CA TRP A 40 1.59 2.14 0.36
C TRP A 40 2.02 3.45 1.04
N LEU A 41 1.08 4.32 1.41
CA LEU A 41 1.38 5.56 2.12
C LEU A 41 2.00 5.29 3.49
N GLU A 42 1.46 4.35 4.27
CA GLU A 42 2.03 3.90 5.54
C GLU A 42 3.50 3.48 5.38
N ALA A 43 3.81 2.70 4.35
CA ALA A 43 5.17 2.28 4.06
C ALA A 43 6.10 3.45 3.67
N ARG A 44 5.56 4.53 3.09
CA ARG A 44 6.32 5.76 2.78
C ARG A 44 6.67 6.50 4.06
N PHE A 45 5.67 6.81 4.88
CA PHE A 45 5.89 7.46 6.18
C PHE A 45 6.84 6.67 7.08
N LEU A 46 6.72 5.34 7.11
CA LEU A 46 7.60 4.48 7.89
C LEU A 46 9.06 4.56 7.43
N ARG A 47 9.34 4.73 6.14
CA ARG A 47 10.72 4.94 5.64
C ARG A 47 11.33 6.24 6.13
N HIS A 48 10.50 7.26 6.36
CA HIS A 48 10.90 8.53 6.96
C HIS A 48 10.82 8.50 8.51
N GLY A 49 10.56 7.35 9.11
CA GLY A 49 10.49 7.19 10.57
C GLY A 49 9.29 7.88 11.22
N ALA A 50 8.22 8.13 10.45
CA ALA A 50 7.03 8.84 10.88
C ALA A 50 5.78 7.95 10.80
N GLU A 51 4.76 8.30 11.60
CA GLU A 51 3.40 7.80 11.41
C GLU A 51 2.69 8.62 10.33
N VAL A 52 1.66 8.03 9.69
CA VAL A 52 0.92 8.73 8.63
C VAL A 52 0.21 9.94 9.20
N GLU A 53 0.56 11.10 8.65
CA GLU A 53 -0.15 12.35 8.90
C GLU A 53 -1.20 12.56 7.79
N TRP A 54 -2.48 12.55 8.14
CA TRP A 54 -3.55 12.79 7.18
C TRP A 54 -3.73 14.30 6.95
N THR A 55 -3.22 14.75 5.81
CA THR A 55 -3.38 16.09 5.23
C THR A 55 -4.06 16.02 3.87
N ASP A 56 -4.53 17.14 3.35
CA ASP A 56 -5.12 17.22 2.00
C ASP A 56 -4.18 16.61 0.94
N ILE A 57 -2.86 16.83 1.07
CA ILE A 57 -1.84 16.30 0.14
C ILE A 57 -1.77 14.78 0.24
N THR A 58 -1.69 14.23 1.45
CA THR A 58 -1.59 12.77 1.64
C THR A 58 -2.87 12.03 1.29
N VAL A 59 -4.04 12.65 1.49
CA VAL A 59 -5.33 12.12 1.06
C VAL A 59 -5.37 12.07 -0.46
N GLU A 60 -5.03 13.18 -1.14
CA GLU A 60 -5.00 13.24 -2.60
C GLU A 60 -3.98 12.24 -3.19
N ALA A 61 -2.77 12.16 -2.62
CA ALA A 61 -1.75 11.20 -3.04
C ALA A 61 -2.24 9.74 -2.90
N THR A 62 -2.96 9.44 -1.82
CA THR A 62 -3.55 8.12 -1.60
C THR A 62 -4.65 7.81 -2.61
N LEU A 63 -5.51 8.79 -2.94
CA LEU A 63 -6.54 8.62 -3.96
C LEU A 63 -5.92 8.40 -5.35
N LYS A 64 -4.91 9.18 -5.73
CA LYS A 64 -4.16 9.01 -6.98
C LYS A 64 -3.49 7.64 -7.07
N ARG A 65 -2.92 7.16 -5.95
CA ARG A 65 -2.38 5.80 -5.88
C ARG A 65 -3.47 4.72 -6.00
N ALA A 66 -4.65 4.95 -5.45
CA ALA A 66 -5.77 4.02 -5.61
C ALA A 66 -6.30 4.01 -7.06
N GLU A 67 -6.35 5.16 -7.73
CA GLU A 67 -6.64 5.25 -9.17
C GLU A 67 -5.62 4.45 -9.99
N TYR A 68 -4.33 4.55 -9.69
CA TYR A 68 -3.30 3.71 -10.30
C TYR A 68 -3.62 2.22 -10.19
N GLU A 69 -3.99 1.73 -9.00
CA GLU A 69 -4.31 0.30 -8.80
C GLU A 69 -5.53 -0.14 -9.62
N LEU A 70 -6.50 0.75 -9.86
CA LEU A 70 -7.64 0.48 -10.74
C LEU A 70 -7.23 0.44 -12.21
N TRP A 71 -6.47 1.43 -12.68
CA TRP A 71 -6.05 1.53 -14.08
C TRP A 71 -5.05 0.45 -14.47
N ALA A 72 -4.11 0.10 -13.59
CA ALA A 72 -3.13 -0.97 -13.81
C ALA A 72 -3.80 -2.34 -14.04
N ARG A 73 -4.99 -2.55 -13.46
CA ARG A 73 -5.78 -3.77 -13.71
C ARG A 73 -6.55 -3.75 -15.03
N SER A 74 -6.74 -2.58 -15.62
CA SER A 74 -7.50 -2.39 -16.85
C SER A 74 -6.63 -2.40 -18.12
N GLU A 75 -5.37 -2.82 -17.99
CA GLU A 75 -4.37 -2.85 -19.08
C GLU A 75 -4.12 -1.46 -19.71
N ARG A 76 -4.39 -0.39 -18.95
CA ARG A 76 -4.12 1.00 -19.34
C ARG A 76 -2.91 1.53 -18.58
N ASP A 77 -1.75 1.00 -18.96
CA ASP A 77 -0.48 1.27 -18.29
C ASP A 77 -0.04 2.73 -18.37
N ASP A 78 -0.42 3.44 -19.43
CA ASP A 78 -0.15 4.87 -19.62
C ASP A 78 -0.89 5.71 -18.57
N VAL A 79 -2.20 5.51 -18.43
CA VAL A 79 -3.03 6.21 -17.44
C VAL A 79 -2.64 5.80 -16.03
N ALA A 80 -2.30 4.53 -15.81
CA ALA A 80 -1.81 4.08 -14.52
C ALA A 80 -0.52 4.82 -14.16
N ARG A 81 0.49 4.82 -15.04
CA ARG A 81 1.78 5.50 -14.78
C ARG A 81 1.60 6.98 -14.48
N ASP A 82 0.78 7.68 -15.25
CA ASP A 82 0.42 9.08 -15.01
C ASP A 82 -0.11 9.28 -13.58
N LYS A 83 -1.04 8.43 -13.13
CA LYS A 83 -1.60 8.51 -11.76
C LYS A 83 -0.61 8.15 -10.66
N ARG A 84 0.34 7.26 -10.93
CA ARG A 84 1.43 6.95 -10.01
C ARG A 84 2.37 8.15 -9.88
N ASP A 85 2.72 8.76 -11.00
CA ASP A 85 3.66 9.88 -11.03
C ASP A 85 3.02 11.10 -10.33
N ASP A 86 1.73 11.39 -10.58
CA ASP A 86 0.94 12.38 -9.81
C ASP A 86 1.01 12.15 -8.29
N ALA A 87 0.86 10.89 -7.84
CA ALA A 87 0.91 10.55 -6.42
C ALA A 87 2.31 10.76 -5.81
N ASN A 88 3.36 10.47 -6.58
CA ASN A 88 4.73 10.69 -6.15
C ASN A 88 5.08 12.17 -6.10
N ASP A 89 4.65 12.97 -7.07
CA ASP A 89 4.89 14.42 -7.11
C ASP A 89 4.26 15.12 -5.90
N LEU A 90 3.06 14.68 -5.49
CA LEU A 90 2.41 15.17 -4.26
C LEU A 90 3.23 14.84 -3.00
N LEU A 91 3.76 13.62 -2.91
CA LEU A 91 4.58 13.23 -1.76
C LEU A 91 5.97 13.85 -1.78
N GLU A 92 6.55 14.11 -2.95
CA GLU A 92 7.77 14.90 -3.08
C GLU A 92 7.55 16.34 -2.58
N GLY A 93 6.40 16.94 -2.90
CA GLY A 93 6.01 18.24 -2.35
C GLY A 93 5.82 18.22 -0.82
N PHE A 94 5.38 17.08 -0.25
CA PHE A 94 5.16 16.92 1.18
C PHE A 94 6.45 16.66 1.97
N PHE A 95 7.25 15.67 1.56
CA PHE A 95 8.49 15.27 2.24
C PHE A 95 9.70 16.10 1.81
N GLY A 96 9.60 16.82 0.69
CA GLY A 96 10.71 17.58 0.13
C GLY A 96 11.78 16.69 -0.51
N PRO A 97 13.02 17.18 -0.63
CA PRO A 97 14.09 16.53 -1.40
C PRO A 97 14.56 15.18 -0.82
N ASP A 98 14.14 14.82 0.39
CA ASP A 98 14.44 13.52 0.99
C ASP A 98 13.54 12.40 0.45
N TYR A 99 12.51 12.73 -0.35
CA TYR A 99 11.62 11.75 -0.98
C TYR A 99 12.33 10.99 -2.10
N ASP A 100 12.39 9.65 -2.00
CA ASP A 100 13.12 8.79 -2.94
C ASP A 100 12.40 8.51 -4.28
N GLY A 101 11.34 9.28 -4.59
CA GLY A 101 10.59 9.21 -5.85
C GLY A 101 9.96 7.84 -6.14
N GLY A 102 9.86 6.97 -5.13
CA GLY A 102 9.34 5.63 -5.30
C GLY A 102 10.13 4.74 -6.24
N ALA A 103 11.46 4.77 -6.16
CA ALA A 103 12.36 3.89 -6.90
C ALA A 103 11.98 2.39 -6.82
N THR A 104 11.32 1.96 -5.75
CA THR A 104 10.80 0.59 -5.57
C THR A 104 9.55 0.24 -6.40
N ASP A 105 8.87 1.23 -6.96
CA ASP A 105 7.57 1.08 -7.63
C ASP A 105 7.69 1.07 -9.17
N ARG A 106 8.94 1.07 -9.70
CA ARG A 106 9.22 1.05 -11.13
C ARG A 106 9.29 -0.41 -11.64
N PRO A 107 8.48 -0.80 -12.64
CA PRO A 107 8.58 -2.15 -13.23
C PRO A 107 9.93 -2.26 -13.95
N GLY A 108 10.78 -3.19 -13.50
CA GLY A 108 12.18 -3.29 -13.93
C GLY A 108 13.21 -2.89 -12.89
N ALA A 109 12.79 -2.49 -11.68
CA ALA A 109 13.65 -2.48 -10.50
C ALA A 109 13.99 -3.93 -10.08
N SER A 110 14.75 -4.61 -10.93
CA SER A 110 15.47 -5.83 -10.59
C SER A 110 16.41 -5.46 -9.44
N GLY A 111 16.13 -5.99 -8.25
CA GLY A 111 16.91 -5.77 -7.06
C GLY A 111 18.39 -6.08 -7.31
N THR A 112 19.17 -5.04 -7.56
CA THR A 112 20.61 -5.06 -7.32
C THR A 112 20.77 -4.58 -5.89
N GLY A 113 21.30 -5.46 -5.04
CA GLY A 113 21.20 -5.38 -3.59
C GLY A 113 21.56 -4.05 -2.96
N GLY A 114 20.66 -3.57 -2.10
CA GLY A 114 21.00 -2.74 -0.95
C GLY A 114 20.60 -3.54 0.29
N GLY A 115 21.58 -3.90 1.10
CA GLY A 115 21.40 -4.79 2.25
C GLY A 115 20.31 -4.32 3.21
N ILE A 116 19.73 -5.30 3.92
CA ILE A 116 18.96 -5.06 5.13
C ILE A 116 19.79 -4.10 5.99
N PRO A 117 19.32 -2.89 6.35
CA PRO A 117 19.99 -2.14 7.39
C PRO A 117 19.94 -3.02 8.63
N THR A 118 21.11 -3.50 9.07
CA THR A 118 21.26 -4.14 10.38
C THR A 118 21.16 -3.04 11.43
N ALA A 119 19.97 -2.42 11.53
CA ALA A 119 19.59 -1.70 12.72
C ALA A 119 19.40 -2.78 13.78
N ALA A 120 20.09 -2.64 14.90
CA ALA A 120 19.84 -3.41 16.11
C ALA A 120 18.42 -3.10 16.60
N THR A 121 17.41 -3.69 15.99
CA THR A 121 16.01 -3.52 16.35
C THR A 121 15.71 -4.49 17.48
N ALA A 122 15.61 -3.94 18.68
CA ALA A 122 14.89 -4.58 19.77
C ALA A 122 13.53 -5.09 19.24
N PRO A 123 13.08 -6.28 19.64
CA PRO A 123 11.83 -6.84 19.14
C PRO A 123 10.68 -5.84 19.40
N PRO A 124 9.75 -5.66 18.44
CA PRO A 124 8.61 -4.78 18.64
C PRO A 124 7.82 -5.26 19.87
N PRO A 125 7.29 -4.35 20.71
CA PRO A 125 6.42 -4.74 21.80
C PRO A 125 5.24 -5.54 21.23
N ARG A 126 5.06 -6.77 21.70
CA ARG A 126 3.93 -7.62 21.31
C ARG A 126 2.64 -6.86 21.57
N SER A 127 1.86 -6.63 20.51
CA SER A 127 0.51 -6.10 20.66
C SER A 127 -0.34 -7.10 21.47
N PRO A 128 -1.01 -6.69 22.57
CA PRO A 128 -1.83 -7.58 23.40
C PRO A 128 -3.08 -8.14 22.68
N LEU A 129 -3.34 -7.69 21.45
CA LEU A 129 -4.41 -8.19 20.59
C LEU A 129 -4.10 -9.54 19.92
N LEU A 130 -2.83 -9.93 19.81
CA LEU A 130 -2.41 -11.20 19.21
C LEU A 130 -2.44 -12.39 20.18
N ASP A 131 -2.36 -12.15 21.49
CA ASP A 131 -2.46 -13.21 22.51
C ASP A 131 -3.90 -13.73 22.69
N ARG A 132 -4.92 -12.95 22.30
CA ARG A 132 -6.33 -13.35 22.46
C ARG A 132 -6.84 -14.25 21.33
N TYR A 133 -6.15 -14.34 20.19
CA TYR A 133 -6.62 -15.08 19.01
C TYR A 133 -5.65 -16.14 18.46
N GLY A 134 -4.56 -16.47 19.18
CA GLY A 134 -3.49 -17.37 18.70
C GLY A 134 -3.49 -18.80 19.23
N ALA A 135 -4.57 -19.32 19.82
CA ALA A 135 -4.58 -20.64 20.46
C ALA A 135 -5.36 -21.75 19.71
N ALA A 136 -5.51 -21.66 18.39
CA ALA A 136 -6.11 -22.76 17.62
C ALA A 136 -5.43 -22.90 16.24
N ASN A 137 -5.08 -24.15 15.92
CA ASN A 137 -4.50 -24.66 14.66
C ASN A 137 -2.98 -24.86 14.63
N GLY A 138 -2.48 -25.71 15.52
CA GLY A 138 -1.31 -26.54 15.23
C GLY A 138 -1.71 -27.66 14.27
N LEU A 139 -1.56 -27.44 12.96
CA LEU A 139 -1.54 -28.54 11.99
C LEU A 139 -0.11 -29.07 11.93
N GLY A 140 0.08 -30.21 12.59
CA GLY A 140 1.31 -30.98 12.65
C GLY A 140 1.73 -31.49 11.27
N GLY A 141 3.05 -31.57 11.12
CA GLY A 141 3.75 -31.76 9.86
C GLY A 141 3.53 -33.12 9.20
N LEU A 142 3.48 -33.07 7.88
CA LEU A 142 3.73 -34.20 7.01
C LEU A 142 5.18 -34.62 7.14
N SER A 143 5.39 -35.85 7.61
CA SER A 143 6.69 -36.49 7.56
C SER A 143 6.50 -38.00 7.39
N ARG A 144 7.15 -38.50 6.33
CA ARG A 144 7.69 -39.85 6.10
C ARG A 144 6.69 -40.97 5.78
N PHE A 145 6.51 -41.18 4.47
CA PHE A 145 6.28 -42.49 3.86
C PHE A 145 7.49 -43.39 4.15
N SER A 146 7.27 -44.55 4.76
CA SER A 146 8.18 -45.69 4.70
C SER A 146 7.39 -46.86 4.09
N ASP A 147 7.96 -47.43 3.04
CA ASP A 147 7.46 -48.59 2.30
C ASP A 147 7.55 -49.90 3.11
N PRO A 148 6.81 -50.95 2.69
CA PRO A 148 6.57 -52.16 3.47
C PRO A 148 7.50 -53.33 3.13
N THR A 149 7.68 -54.22 4.11
CA THR A 149 7.91 -55.67 3.93
C THR A 149 7.20 -56.43 5.04
#